data_AF-A0A7Y1T2L5-F1
#
_entry.id   AF-A0A7Y1T2L5-F1
#
_cell.length_a   1.000
_cell.length_b   1.000
_cell.length_c   1.000
_cell.angle_alpha   90.00
_cell.angle_beta   90.00
_cell.angle_gamma   90.00
#
_symmetry.space_group_name_H-M   'P 1'
#
loop_
_entity.id
_entity.type
_entity.pdbx_description
1 polymer ?
#
loop_
_entity_poly.entity_id
_entity_poly.type
_entity_poly.pdbx_seq_one_letter_code
_entity_poly.pdbx_strand_id
1 'polypeptide(L)'
;MISEAQFQHEIDLIIANAIREDVGDGDHSSLACIPSSAEGKAKLLVKDEGIIAGIDFAKQVFAYVDKTMKMEVLIEDGKTVKYGDIAFYVEGASQSILKAERLVLNAMQRMSAIATKTRYFVDLLEGTQTKILDTRKTTPGIRALEKWAVKIGGGENHRFALYDMIMLKDNHIDFAGGV
;
A
#
# COMPACT_ATOMS: atom_id res chain seq x y z
N MET A 1 -11.13 -15.62 -2.48
CA MET A 1 -10.44 -14.40 -2.01
C MET A 1 -10.69 -14.30 -0.53
N ILE A 2 -9.73 -13.80 0.26
CA ILE A 2 -9.97 -13.55 1.68
C ILE A 2 -11.07 -12.52 1.86
N SER A 3 -11.76 -12.55 3.00
CA SER A 3 -12.81 -11.58 3.30
C SER A 3 -12.23 -10.18 3.51
N GLU A 4 -13.07 -9.15 3.39
CA GLU A 4 -12.66 -7.76 3.68
C GLU A 4 -12.11 -7.61 5.10
N ALA A 5 -12.73 -8.27 6.08
CA ALA A 5 -12.27 -8.27 7.46
C ALA A 5 -10.88 -8.91 7.62
N GLN A 6 -10.62 -10.03 6.93
CA GLN A 6 -9.29 -10.66 6.92
C GLN A 6 -8.26 -9.77 6.22
N PHE A 7 -8.64 -9.14 5.11
CA PHE A 7 -7.77 -8.22 4.40
C PHE A 7 -7.39 -7.03 5.29
N GLN A 8 -8.37 -6.42 5.97
CA GLN A 8 -8.13 -5.34 6.91
C GLN A 8 -7.22 -5.76 8.07
N HIS A 9 -7.41 -6.98 8.60
CA HIS A 9 -6.54 -7.50 9.64
C HIS A 9 -5.07 -7.59 9.20
N GLU A 10 -4.80 -8.02 7.97
CA GLU A 10 -3.43 -8.03 7.42
C GLU A 10 -2.85 -6.61 7.30
N ILE A 11 -3.68 -5.62 6.93
CA ILE A 11 -3.25 -4.21 6.88
C ILE A 11 -2.87 -3.69 8.28
N ASP A 12 -3.70 -3.97 9.28
CA ASP A 12 -3.45 -3.56 10.66
C ASP A 12 -2.13 -4.17 11.19
N LEU A 13 -1.87 -5.45 10.89
CA LEU A 13 -0.61 -6.12 11.24
C LEU A 13 0.61 -5.48 10.57
N ILE A 14 0.48 -5.12 9.28
CA ILE A 14 1.55 -4.46 8.53
C ILE A 14 1.85 -3.08 9.13
N ILE A 15 0.83 -2.27 9.41
CA ILE A 15 1.00 -0.93 9.99
C ILE A 15 1.65 -1.05 11.38
N ALA A 16 1.11 -1.90 12.25
CA ALA A 16 1.64 -2.08 13.60
C ALA A 16 3.10 -2.55 13.58
N ASN A 17 3.43 -3.51 12.72
CA ASN A 17 4.80 -4.01 12.62
C ASN A 17 5.77 -2.96 12.04
N ALA A 18 5.34 -2.19 11.04
CA ALA A 18 6.18 -1.17 10.43
C ALA A 18 6.41 0.04 11.35
N ILE A 19 5.41 0.46 12.13
CA ILE A 19 5.61 1.47 13.18
C ILE A 19 6.55 0.96 14.27
N ARG A 20 6.40 -0.30 14.70
CA ARG A 20 7.34 -0.92 15.65
C ARG A 20 8.78 -0.93 15.10
N GLU A 21 8.94 -1.24 13.82
CA GLU A 21 10.24 -1.30 13.15
C GLU A 21 10.91 0.09 13.08
N ASP A 22 10.19 1.12 12.65
CA ASP A 22 10.77 2.44 12.33
C ASP A 22 10.81 3.39 13.55
N VAL A 23 9.86 3.26 14.47
CA VAL A 23 9.71 4.19 15.62
C VAL A 23 10.30 3.61 16.91
N GLY A 24 10.19 2.30 17.14
CA GLY A 24 10.67 1.67 18.37
C GLY A 24 10.09 2.31 19.64
N ASP A 25 10.97 2.81 20.51
CA ASP A 25 10.63 3.52 21.74
C ASP A 25 10.36 5.03 21.53
N GLY A 26 10.71 5.59 20.37
CA GLY A 26 10.32 6.94 19.97
C GLY A 26 11.19 7.56 18.88
N ASP A 27 10.62 8.53 18.16
CA ASP A 27 11.37 9.41 17.26
C ASP A 27 12.13 10.46 18.09
N HIS A 28 13.31 10.09 18.59
CA HIS A 28 14.13 10.96 19.43
C HIS A 28 14.52 12.28 18.74
N SER A 29 14.64 12.28 17.41
CA SER A 29 15.02 13.49 16.67
C SER A 29 13.90 14.52 16.76
N SER A 30 12.68 14.13 16.40
CA SER A 30 11.52 15.01 16.50
C SER A 30 11.22 15.40 17.96
N LEU A 31 11.33 14.45 18.89
CA LEU A 31 11.09 14.73 20.32
C LEU A 31 12.09 15.72 20.92
N ALA A 32 13.33 15.75 20.43
CA ALA A 32 14.38 16.64 20.94
C ALA A 32 14.26 18.08 20.42
N CYS A 33 13.74 18.29 19.21
CA CYS A 33 13.79 19.59 18.54
C CYS A 33 12.42 20.21 18.20
N ILE A 34 11.32 19.45 18.33
CA ILE A 34 9.98 19.93 17.98
C ILE A 34 9.12 20.01 19.24
N PRO A 35 8.54 21.18 19.58
CA PRO A 35 7.62 21.29 20.71
C PRO A 35 6.41 20.36 20.55
N SER A 36 5.93 19.78 21.65
CA SER A 36 4.74 18.91 21.63
C SER A 36 3.45 19.63 21.25
N SER A 37 3.42 20.96 21.35
CA SER A 37 2.30 21.81 20.93
C SER A 37 2.40 22.30 19.48
N ALA A 38 3.45 21.89 18.74
CA ALA A 38 3.66 22.36 17.37
C ALA A 38 2.71 21.65 16.40
N GLU A 39 1.80 22.40 15.82
CA GLU A 39 0.93 21.96 14.72
C GLU A 39 1.61 22.22 13.37
N GLY A 40 1.38 21.33 12.42
CA GLY A 40 1.99 21.39 11.10
C GLY A 40 1.02 21.00 9.98
N LYS A 41 1.37 21.43 8.76
CA LYS A 41 0.74 20.98 7.51
C LYS A 41 1.82 20.47 6.56
N ALA A 42 1.67 19.24 6.10
CA ALA A 42 2.53 18.64 5.09
C ALA A 42 1.74 18.30 3.83
N LYS A 43 2.45 18.10 2.72
CA LYS A 43 1.86 17.72 1.44
C LYS A 43 2.64 16.57 0.82
N LEU A 44 1.94 15.62 0.22
CA LEU A 44 2.56 14.58 -0.60
C LEU A 44 2.78 15.11 -2.02
N LEU A 45 4.03 15.47 -2.32
CA LEU A 45 4.44 15.90 -3.65
C LEU A 45 4.86 14.69 -4.49
N VAL A 46 4.22 14.52 -5.64
CA VAL A 46 4.60 13.52 -6.64
C VAL A 46 5.87 13.97 -7.35
N LYS A 47 6.86 13.08 -7.41
CA LYS A 47 8.18 13.33 -8.02
C LYS A 47 8.48 12.44 -9.24
N ASP A 48 7.47 11.74 -9.75
CA ASP A 48 7.58 10.87 -10.92
C ASP A 48 6.22 10.80 -11.64
N GLU A 49 6.15 10.09 -12.76
CA GLU A 49 4.89 9.78 -13.44
C GLU A 49 4.44 8.34 -13.21
N GLY A 50 3.13 8.08 -13.25
CA GLY A 50 2.59 6.74 -13.09
C GLY A 50 1.16 6.72 -12.57
N ILE A 51 0.78 5.60 -11.96
CA ILE A 51 -0.49 5.41 -11.26
C ILE A 51 -0.25 5.54 -9.75
N ILE A 52 -0.93 6.48 -9.12
CA ILE A 52 -0.86 6.65 -7.66
C ILE A 52 -1.59 5.51 -6.97
N ALA A 53 -0.95 4.92 -5.96
CA ALA A 53 -1.54 3.87 -5.15
C ALA A 53 -1.05 3.96 -3.69
N GLY A 54 -1.96 3.69 -2.76
CA GLY A 54 -1.71 3.71 -1.32
C GLY A 54 -2.21 4.97 -0.60
N ILE A 55 -3.06 5.79 -1.23
CA ILE A 55 -3.72 6.94 -0.59
C ILE A 55 -4.57 6.48 0.58
N ASP A 56 -5.37 5.42 0.40
CA ASP A 56 -6.19 4.88 1.48
C ASP A 56 -5.36 4.15 2.54
N PHE A 57 -4.20 3.59 2.17
CA PHE A 57 -3.25 3.05 3.14
C PHE A 57 -2.64 4.18 3.99
N ALA A 58 -2.27 5.30 3.37
CA ALA A 58 -1.75 6.47 4.07
C ALA A 58 -2.76 7.01 5.10
N LYS A 59 -4.05 7.09 4.75
CA LYS A 59 -5.12 7.46 5.70
C LYS A 59 -5.11 6.56 6.94
N GLN A 60 -4.96 5.25 6.76
CA GLN A 60 -4.93 4.28 7.85
C GLN A 60 -3.67 4.42 8.71
N VAL A 61 -2.50 4.62 8.11
CA VAL A 61 -1.25 4.88 8.85
C VAL A 61 -1.37 6.16 9.69
N PHE A 62 -1.89 7.24 9.10
CA PHE A 62 -2.10 8.49 9.83
C PHE A 62 -3.06 8.30 11.01
N ALA A 63 -4.21 7.66 10.78
CA ALA A 63 -5.18 7.38 11.85
C ALA A 63 -4.62 6.45 12.95
N TYR A 64 -3.72 5.52 12.61
CA TYR A 64 -3.04 4.66 13.56
C TYR A 64 -2.05 5.45 14.43
N VAL A 65 -1.26 6.33 13.81
CA VAL A 65 -0.24 7.14 14.50
C VAL A 65 -0.89 8.19 15.40
N ASP A 66 -1.88 8.92 14.88
CA ASP A 66 -2.61 9.96 15.60
C ASP A 66 -3.99 10.19 14.99
N LYS A 67 -5.03 9.82 15.75
CA LYS A 67 -6.44 9.91 15.34
C LYS A 67 -6.94 11.34 15.10
N THR A 68 -6.20 12.35 15.55
CA THR A 68 -6.57 13.76 15.40
C THR A 68 -6.08 14.37 14.10
N MET A 69 -5.16 13.70 13.39
CA MET A 69 -4.67 14.15 12.11
C MET A 69 -5.77 14.17 11.05
N LYS A 70 -5.74 15.20 10.21
CA LYS A 70 -6.71 15.40 9.13
C LYS A 70 -5.99 15.33 7.79
N MET A 71 -6.54 14.52 6.89
CA MET A 71 -6.00 14.36 5.54
C MET A 71 -7.00 14.90 4.52
N GLU A 72 -6.55 15.85 3.70
CA GLU A 72 -7.28 16.39 2.56
C GLU A 72 -6.75 15.72 1.29
N VAL A 73 -7.54 14.81 0.71
CA VAL A 73 -7.17 14.10 -0.51
C VAL A 73 -7.53 14.94 -1.73
N LEU A 74 -6.56 15.09 -2.64
CA LEU A 74 -6.72 15.78 -3.91
C LEU A 74 -6.74 14.80 -5.09
N ILE A 75 -6.02 13.68 -4.95
CA ILE A 75 -5.91 12.63 -5.96
C ILE A 75 -6.16 11.28 -5.28
N GLU A 76 -7.18 10.58 -5.77
CA GLU A 76 -7.55 9.24 -5.29
C GLU A 76 -6.69 8.14 -5.94
N ASP A 77 -6.66 6.97 -5.32
CA ASP A 77 -5.96 5.79 -5.84
C ASP A 77 -6.41 5.42 -7.26
N GLY A 78 -5.46 4.98 -8.09
CA GLY A 78 -5.70 4.54 -9.46
C GLY A 78 -5.67 5.65 -10.51
N LYS A 79 -5.49 6.90 -10.10
CA LYS A 79 -5.32 8.03 -11.02
C LYS A 79 -3.91 8.11 -11.57
N THR A 80 -3.80 8.57 -12.82
CA THR A 80 -2.52 8.96 -13.41
C THR A 80 -2.01 10.23 -12.74
N VAL A 81 -0.73 10.27 -12.41
CA VAL A 81 -0.04 11.40 -11.81
C VAL A 81 1.22 11.72 -12.59
N LYS A 82 1.69 12.96 -12.45
CA LYS A 82 2.94 13.46 -13.03
C LYS A 82 3.74 14.25 -11.99
N TYR A 83 5.01 14.52 -12.31
CA TYR A 83 5.88 15.34 -11.49
C TYR A 83 5.21 16.68 -11.14
N GLY A 84 5.23 17.03 -9.85
CA GLY A 84 4.68 18.29 -9.35
C GLY A 84 3.25 18.21 -8.87
N ASP A 85 2.52 17.13 -9.18
CA ASP A 85 1.18 16.92 -8.63
C ASP A 85 1.24 16.80 -7.10
N ILE A 86 0.19 17.30 -6.43
CA ILE A 86 0.01 17.16 -4.99
C ILE A 86 -1.10 16.14 -4.78
N ALA A 87 -0.79 15.01 -4.16
CA ALA A 87 -1.79 13.95 -3.98
C ALA A 87 -2.72 14.23 -2.79
N PHE A 88 -2.16 14.77 -1.70
CA PHE A 88 -2.92 15.15 -0.52
C PHE A 88 -2.15 16.14 0.36
N TYR A 89 -2.89 16.78 1.27
CA TYR A 89 -2.35 17.45 2.45
C TYR A 89 -2.67 16.67 3.72
N VAL A 90 -1.80 16.74 4.72
CA VAL A 90 -2.04 16.23 6.08
C VAL A 90 -1.75 17.32 7.10
N GLU A 91 -2.63 17.48 8.07
CA GLU A 91 -2.56 18.48 9.14
C GLU A 91 -2.67 17.81 10.51
N GLY A 92 -1.92 18.31 11.49
CA GLY A 92 -1.93 17.84 12.88
C GLY A 92 -0.58 18.05 13.56
N ALA A 93 -0.37 17.36 14.69
CA ALA A 93 0.86 17.48 15.46
C ALA A 93 2.09 17.16 14.59
N SER A 94 3.05 18.08 14.57
CA SER A 94 4.24 18.00 13.70
C SER A 94 5.06 16.73 13.97
N GLN A 95 5.17 16.32 15.24
CA GLN A 95 5.82 15.06 15.63
C GLN A 95 5.08 13.83 15.09
N SER A 96 3.74 13.84 15.06
CA SER A 96 2.92 12.74 14.52
C SER A 96 3.08 12.63 13.01
N ILE A 97 3.09 13.76 12.29
CA ILE A 97 3.29 13.80 10.84
C ILE A 97 4.65 13.19 10.48
N LEU A 98 5.73 13.61 11.15
CA LEU A 98 7.09 13.11 10.87
C LEU A 98 7.26 11.64 11.23
N LYS A 99 6.68 11.20 12.34
CA LYS A 99 6.68 9.79 12.75
C LYS A 99 6.01 8.87 11.72
N ALA A 100 4.98 9.34 11.03
CA ALA A 100 4.27 8.56 10.01
C ALA A 100 4.95 8.62 8.62
N GLU A 101 5.76 9.65 8.36
CA GLU A 101 6.23 10.03 7.02
C GLU A 101 6.89 8.86 6.28
N ARG A 102 7.90 8.23 6.90
CA ARG A 102 8.73 7.24 6.21
C ARG A 102 7.94 5.99 5.83
N LEU A 103 7.09 5.51 6.73
CA LEU A 103 6.18 4.39 6.45
C LEU A 103 5.24 4.71 5.29
N VAL A 104 4.57 5.87 5.33
CA VAL A 104 3.65 6.30 4.26
C VAL A 104 4.38 6.35 2.92
N LEU A 105 5.54 7.01 2.86
CA LEU A 105 6.31 7.12 1.62
C LEU A 105 6.77 5.76 1.10
N ASN A 106 7.35 4.91 1.94
CA ASN A 106 7.84 3.60 1.53
C ASN A 106 6.72 2.71 0.98
N ALA A 107 5.56 2.69 1.65
CA ALA A 107 4.42 1.91 1.20
C ALA A 107 3.81 2.45 -0.10
N MET A 108 3.55 3.76 -0.17
CA MET A 108 2.96 4.37 -1.36
C MET A 108 3.87 4.28 -2.58
N GLN A 109 5.19 4.45 -2.42
CA GLN A 109 6.15 4.28 -3.52
C GLN A 109 6.11 2.84 -4.06
N ARG A 110 6.12 1.84 -3.16
CA ARG A 110 6.05 0.43 -3.55
C ARG A 110 4.72 0.11 -4.26
N MET A 111 3.61 0.54 -3.68
CA MET A 111 2.28 0.32 -4.24
C MET A 111 2.12 1.02 -5.59
N SER A 112 2.55 2.27 -5.71
CA SER A 112 2.45 3.04 -6.96
C SER A 112 3.29 2.42 -8.08
N ALA A 113 4.48 1.90 -7.78
CA ALA A 113 5.30 1.19 -8.76
C ALA A 113 4.60 -0.09 -9.28
N ILE A 114 3.96 -0.86 -8.40
CA ILE A 114 3.20 -2.06 -8.77
C ILE A 114 1.96 -1.68 -9.59
N ALA A 115 1.21 -0.69 -9.16
CA ALA A 115 0.01 -0.22 -9.86
C ALA A 115 0.36 0.30 -11.26
N THR A 116 1.42 1.10 -11.38
CA THR A 116 1.94 1.63 -12.66
C THR A 116 2.34 0.49 -13.59
N LYS A 117 3.10 -0.50 -13.10
CA LYS A 117 3.52 -1.63 -13.93
C LYS A 117 2.35 -2.54 -14.31
N THR A 118 1.38 -2.71 -13.43
CA THR A 118 0.15 -3.45 -13.72
C THR A 118 -0.64 -2.75 -14.83
N ARG A 119 -0.83 -1.43 -14.71
CA ARG A 119 -1.53 -0.62 -15.71
C ARG A 119 -0.92 -0.77 -17.09
N TYR A 120 0.41 -0.68 -17.18
CA TYR A 120 1.13 -0.91 -18.44
C TYR A 120 0.72 -2.24 -19.12
N PHE A 121 0.64 -3.34 -18.38
CA PHE A 121 0.22 -4.63 -18.96
C PHE A 121 -1.27 -4.70 -19.29
N VAL A 122 -2.12 -4.04 -18.49
CA VAL A 122 -3.56 -3.98 -18.80
C VAL A 122 -3.80 -3.19 -20.07
N ASP A 123 -3.12 -2.07 -20.25
CA ASP A 123 -3.26 -1.22 -21.45
C ASP A 123 -2.76 -1.94 -22.71
N LEU A 124 -1.70 -2.76 -22.61
CA LEU A 124 -1.27 -3.63 -23.72
C LEU A 124 -2.29 -4.68 -24.15
N LEU A 125 -3.27 -5.00 -23.29
CA LEU A 125 -4.32 -5.98 -23.55
C LEU A 125 -5.66 -5.32 -23.93
N GLU A 126 -5.69 -4.01 -24.12
CA GLU A 126 -6.88 -3.27 -24.54
C GLU A 126 -7.47 -3.86 -25.83
N GLY A 127 -8.81 -3.98 -25.87
CA GLY A 127 -9.52 -4.62 -26.97
C GLY A 127 -9.60 -6.15 -26.88
N THR A 128 -8.97 -6.77 -25.89
CA THR A 128 -9.12 -8.21 -25.60
C THR A 128 -10.05 -8.45 -24.40
N GLN A 129 -10.43 -9.72 -24.17
CA GLN A 129 -11.14 -10.15 -22.96
C GLN A 129 -10.18 -10.67 -21.87
N THR A 130 -8.87 -10.56 -22.10
CA THR A 130 -7.83 -11.11 -21.23
C THR A 130 -7.66 -10.23 -19.99
N LYS A 131 -7.53 -10.85 -18.81
CA LYS A 131 -7.28 -10.15 -17.54
C LYS A 131 -5.88 -10.44 -17.03
N ILE A 132 -5.20 -9.42 -16.51
CA ILE A 132 -3.93 -9.59 -15.80
C ILE A 132 -4.21 -10.13 -14.40
N LEU A 133 -3.53 -11.23 -14.04
CA LEU A 133 -3.60 -11.82 -12.70
C LEU A 133 -2.25 -11.72 -12.00
N ASP A 134 -2.30 -11.42 -10.70
CA ASP A 134 -1.14 -11.53 -9.82
C ASP A 134 -0.84 -12.98 -9.40
N THR A 135 0.11 -13.16 -8.47
CA THR A 135 0.45 -14.48 -7.92
C THR A 135 0.74 -14.42 -6.41
N ARG A 136 1.27 -15.51 -5.85
CA ARG A 136 1.82 -15.59 -4.49
C ARG A 136 3.33 -15.32 -4.42
N LYS A 137 3.97 -15.00 -5.55
CA LYS A 137 5.38 -14.55 -5.61
C LYS A 137 5.46 -13.08 -5.20
N THR A 138 5.14 -12.83 -3.94
CA THR A 138 5.05 -11.51 -3.34
C THR A 138 6.15 -11.34 -2.32
N THR A 139 6.45 -10.10 -1.97
CA THR A 139 7.36 -9.82 -0.86
C THR A 139 6.78 -10.40 0.44
N PRO A 140 7.55 -11.15 1.23
CA PRO A 140 7.08 -11.68 2.51
C PRO A 140 6.57 -10.57 3.44
N GLY A 141 5.47 -10.83 4.16
CA GLY A 141 4.91 -9.89 5.14
C GLY A 141 4.02 -8.77 4.58
N ILE A 142 4.12 -8.42 3.29
CA ILE A 142 3.37 -7.29 2.70
C ILE A 142 2.48 -7.67 1.51
N ARG A 143 2.15 -8.97 1.37
CA ARG A 143 1.33 -9.48 0.26
C ARG A 143 0.02 -8.69 0.07
N ALA A 144 -0.64 -8.29 1.17
CA ALA A 144 -1.88 -7.54 1.11
C ALA A 144 -1.72 -6.22 0.32
N LEU A 145 -0.67 -5.45 0.60
CA LEU A 145 -0.39 -4.19 -0.10
C LEU A 145 -0.08 -4.40 -1.59
N GLU A 146 0.71 -5.43 -1.92
CA GLU A 146 1.08 -5.70 -3.31
C GLU A 146 -0.13 -6.14 -4.15
N LYS A 147 -1.00 -7.01 -3.60
CA LYS A 147 -2.24 -7.42 -4.28
C LYS A 147 -3.23 -6.27 -4.39
N TRP A 148 -3.31 -5.41 -3.39
CA TRP A 148 -4.14 -4.20 -3.45
C TRP A 148 -3.65 -3.25 -4.54
N ALA A 149 -2.34 -3.04 -4.66
CA ALA A 149 -1.76 -2.24 -5.72
C ALA A 149 -2.03 -2.80 -7.12
N VAL A 150 -2.05 -4.13 -7.29
CA VAL A 150 -2.48 -4.75 -8.56
C VAL A 150 -3.93 -4.41 -8.88
N LYS A 151 -4.84 -4.50 -7.90
CA LYS A 151 -6.24 -4.09 -8.09
C LYS A 151 -6.37 -2.61 -8.46
N ILE A 152 -5.62 -1.73 -7.80
CA ILE A 152 -5.58 -0.29 -8.11
C ILE A 152 -5.08 -0.04 -9.54
N GLY A 153 -4.03 -0.76 -9.95
CA GLY A 153 -3.53 -0.75 -11.32
C GLY A 153 -4.46 -1.41 -12.33
N GLY A 154 -5.64 -1.88 -11.93
CA GLY A 154 -6.71 -2.51 -12.71
C GLY A 154 -6.41 -3.93 -13.19
N GLY A 155 -5.50 -4.62 -12.52
CA GLY A 155 -5.39 -6.08 -12.59
C GLY A 155 -6.43 -6.78 -11.72
N GLU A 156 -6.35 -8.10 -11.69
CA GLU A 156 -7.18 -8.98 -10.88
C GLU A 156 -6.35 -9.83 -9.93
N ASN A 157 -6.94 -10.17 -8.79
CA ASN A 157 -6.27 -10.98 -7.79
C ASN A 157 -6.54 -12.47 -8.06
N HIS A 158 -5.46 -13.23 -8.21
CA HIS A 158 -5.51 -14.67 -8.05
C HIS A 158 -5.66 -15.01 -6.54
N ARG A 159 -5.81 -16.30 -6.20
CA ARG A 159 -5.80 -16.82 -4.81
C ARG A 159 -4.74 -16.12 -3.95
N PHE A 160 -5.13 -15.74 -2.74
CA PHE A 160 -4.29 -14.96 -1.83
C PHE A 160 -3.26 -15.84 -1.11
N ALA A 161 -3.64 -17.06 -0.77
CA ALA A 161 -2.86 -18.05 -0.05
C ALA A 161 -3.21 -19.49 -0.48
N LEU A 162 -2.62 -20.48 0.20
CA LEU A 162 -2.90 -21.90 -0.04
C LEU A 162 -4.31 -22.30 0.41
N TYR A 163 -4.82 -21.67 1.47
CA TYR A 163 -6.13 -21.96 2.05
C TYR A 163 -7.30 -21.42 1.24
N ASP A 164 -7.07 -20.52 0.28
CA ASP A 164 -8.15 -19.86 -0.46
C ASP A 164 -8.69 -20.65 -1.65
N MET A 165 -7.86 -21.52 -2.22
CA MET A 165 -8.20 -22.24 -3.45
C MET A 165 -7.26 -23.43 -3.65
N ILE A 166 -7.84 -24.58 -3.97
CA ILE A 166 -7.10 -25.75 -4.42
C ILE A 166 -6.53 -25.46 -5.81
N MET A 167 -5.23 -25.71 -5.96
CA MET A 167 -4.56 -25.63 -7.24
C MET A 167 -3.49 -26.71 -7.24
N LEU A 168 -3.79 -27.79 -7.94
CA LEU A 168 -2.84 -28.86 -8.20
C LEU A 168 -1.80 -28.35 -9.20
N LYS A 169 -0.56 -28.74 -8.97
CA LYS A 169 0.60 -28.44 -9.81
C LYS A 169 1.31 -29.75 -10.09
N ASP A 170 2.29 -29.71 -11.00
CA ASP A 170 3.29 -30.76 -11.23
C ASP A 170 3.60 -31.60 -9.98
N ASN A 171 4.12 -30.99 -8.91
CA ASN A 171 4.49 -31.71 -7.70
C ASN A 171 3.32 -32.49 -7.08
N HIS A 172 2.11 -31.92 -7.09
CA HIS A 172 0.95 -32.59 -6.51
C HIS A 172 0.52 -33.80 -7.34
N ILE A 173 0.61 -33.68 -8.67
CA ILE A 173 0.27 -34.75 -9.62
C ILE A 173 1.29 -35.88 -9.51
N ASP A 174 2.58 -35.53 -9.46
CA ASP A 174 3.68 -36.50 -9.32
C ASP A 174 3.54 -37.31 -8.03
N PHE A 175 3.20 -36.66 -6.91
CA PHE A 175 2.97 -37.35 -5.65
C PHE A 175 1.62 -38.10 -5.58
N ALA A 176 0.61 -37.68 -6.33
CA ALA A 176 -0.70 -38.34 -6.38
C ALA A 176 -0.72 -39.55 -7.34
N GLY A 177 0.27 -39.66 -8.24
CA GLY A 177 0.38 -40.75 -9.21
C GLY A 177 -0.45 -40.56 -10.49
N GLY A 178 -0.87 -39.33 -10.78
CA GLY A 178 -1.69 -38.99 -11.96
C GLY A 178 -2.63 -37.82 -11.72
N VAL A 179 -3.30 -37.39 -12.80
CA VAL A 179 -4.41 -36.40 -12.76
C VAL A 179 -5.73 -37.12 -12.55
#